data_AF-A0A920C0W5-F1
#
_entry.id   AF-A0A920C0W5-F1
#
_cell.length_a   1.000
_cell.length_b   1.000
_cell.length_c   1.000
_cell.angle_alpha   90.00
_cell.angle_beta   90.00
_cell.angle_gamma   90.00
#
_symmetry.space_group_name_H-M   'P 1'
#
loop_
_entity.id
_entity.type
_entity.pdbx_description
1 polymer ?
#
loop_
_entity_poly.entity_id
_entity_poly.type
_entity_poly.pdbx_seq_one_letter_code
_entity_poly.pdbx_strand_id
1 'polypeptide(L)'
;MNMPEEFNNTSRQEVIDHLLESIIHEEMALANLLNAGASKIHAFIGNDFNFPTQPSNQEIITLNKSALHLLRTAVVKDWFLLNKLEEIFAFDERQIPPRPHNLFDDEVDENSREDINEQQEPQSDEEDSKEQSDEATPEDLGGQDELQELSDD
;
A
#
# COMPACT_ATOMS: atom_id res chain seq x y z
N MET A 1 35.68 -19.18 31.49
CA MET A 1 34.37 -18.80 30.91
C MET A 1 34.59 -18.84 29.42
N ASN A 2 34.20 -19.93 28.76
CA ASN A 2 34.46 -20.12 27.34
C ASN A 2 33.42 -19.29 26.59
N MET A 3 33.89 -18.30 25.84
CA MET A 3 33.10 -17.60 24.82
C MET A 3 32.90 -18.60 23.67
N PRO A 4 31.67 -18.86 23.19
CA PRO A 4 31.48 -19.81 22.10
C PRO A 4 32.14 -19.23 20.84
N GLU A 5 33.18 -19.91 20.38
CA GLU A 5 33.79 -19.69 19.07
C GLU A 5 32.87 -20.28 18.00
N GLU A 6 31.86 -19.50 17.60
CA GLU A 6 31.22 -19.69 16.30
C GLU A 6 31.32 -18.37 15.54
N PHE A 7 32.51 -18.07 15.03
CA PHE A 7 32.61 -17.21 13.85
C PHE A 7 32.08 -18.01 12.67
N ASN A 8 30.75 -18.10 12.62
CA ASN A 8 30.05 -18.61 11.46
C ASN A 8 30.42 -17.67 10.30
N ASN A 9 31.01 -18.22 9.25
CA ASN A 9 31.17 -17.51 7.97
C ASN A 9 29.78 -17.37 7.34
N THR A 10 28.88 -16.62 7.99
CA THR A 10 27.54 -16.35 7.49
C THR A 10 27.70 -15.66 6.15
N SER A 11 27.11 -16.25 5.12
CA SER A 11 27.23 -15.68 3.79
C SER A 11 26.53 -14.32 3.76
N ARG A 12 27.00 -13.40 2.93
CA ARG A 12 26.35 -12.10 2.76
C ARG A 12 24.87 -12.25 2.42
N GLN A 13 24.52 -13.22 1.58
CA GLN A 13 23.15 -13.51 1.21
C GLN A 13 22.32 -13.91 2.43
N GLU A 14 22.86 -14.80 3.27
CA GLU A 14 22.21 -15.24 4.50
C GLU A 14 21.99 -14.09 5.50
N VAL A 15 22.92 -13.14 5.59
CA VAL A 15 22.73 -11.91 6.37
C VAL A 15 21.57 -11.08 5.81
N ILE A 16 21.53 -10.87 4.48
CA ILE A 16 20.44 -10.12 3.82
C ILE A 16 19.11 -10.83 4.04
N ASP A 17 19.05 -12.14 3.85
CA ASP A 17 17.85 -12.95 4.04
C ASP A 17 17.32 -12.81 5.48
N HIS A 18 18.19 -12.89 6.49
CA HIS A 18 17.80 -12.68 7.89
C HIS A 18 17.33 -11.25 8.19
N LEU A 19 17.93 -10.23 7.57
CA LEU A 19 17.48 -8.85 7.75
C LEU A 19 16.10 -8.62 7.12
N LEU A 20 15.88 -9.16 5.92
CA LEU A 20 14.56 -9.12 5.26
C LEU A 20 13.51 -9.89 6.06
N GLU A 21 13.86 -11.07 6.56
CA GLU A 21 13.00 -11.86 7.45
C GLU A 21 12.63 -11.07 8.71
N SER A 22 13.58 -10.36 9.33
CA SER A 22 13.30 -9.50 10.48
C SER A 22 12.33 -8.35 10.14
N ILE A 23 12.42 -7.76 8.94
CA ILE A 23 11.50 -6.71 8.49
C ILE A 23 10.10 -7.28 8.31
N ILE A 24 9.98 -8.44 7.66
CA ILE A 24 8.70 -9.13 7.46
C ILE A 24 8.01 -9.41 8.80
N HIS A 25 8.77 -9.88 9.81
CA HIS A 25 8.23 -10.10 11.14
C HIS A 25 7.75 -8.82 11.83
N GLU A 26 8.49 -7.71 11.73
CA GLU A 26 8.07 -6.42 12.31
C GLU A 26 6.82 -5.88 11.60
N GLU A 27 6.75 -6.00 10.27
CA GLU A 27 5.58 -5.62 9.46
C GLU A 27 4.33 -6.43 9.85
N MET A 28 4.47 -7.75 9.96
CA MET A 28 3.36 -8.62 10.38
C MET A 28 2.90 -8.30 11.80
N ALA A 29 3.83 -7.99 12.71
CA ALA A 29 3.48 -7.56 14.07
C ALA A 29 2.71 -6.22 14.06
N LEU A 30 3.10 -5.28 13.20
CA LEU A 30 2.43 -3.99 13.05
C LEU A 30 1.02 -4.14 12.45
N ALA A 31 0.85 -4.97 11.43
CA ALA A 31 -0.46 -5.29 10.86
C ALA A 31 -1.40 -5.92 11.89
N ASN A 32 -0.88 -6.86 12.70
CA ASN A 32 -1.64 -7.48 13.79
C ASN A 32 -2.05 -6.45 14.85
N LEU A 33 -1.17 -5.52 15.19
CA LEU A 33 -1.46 -4.45 16.15
C LEU A 33 -2.55 -3.51 15.63
N LEU A 34 -2.49 -3.11 14.35
CA LEU A 34 -3.51 -2.29 13.71
C LEU A 34 -4.87 -3.00 13.68
N ASN A 35 -4.89 -4.29 13.32
CA ASN A 35 -6.10 -5.09 13.29
C ASN A 35 -6.72 -5.25 14.70
N ALA A 36 -5.89 -5.47 15.72
CA ALA A 36 -6.35 -5.50 17.12
C ALA A 36 -6.92 -4.14 17.56
N GLY A 37 -6.29 -3.02 17.13
CA GLY A 37 -6.80 -1.67 17.34
C GLY A 37 -8.17 -1.43 16.69
N ALA A 38 -8.32 -1.84 15.43
CA ALA A 38 -9.59 -1.76 14.72
C ALA A 38 -10.68 -2.60 15.38
N SER A 39 -10.35 -3.81 15.81
CA SER A 39 -11.25 -4.71 16.54
C SER A 39 -11.70 -4.09 17.86
N LYS A 40 -10.79 -3.41 18.60
CA LYS A 40 -11.12 -2.69 19.83
C LYS A 40 -12.09 -1.53 19.57
N ILE A 41 -11.87 -0.75 18.51
CA ILE A 41 -12.77 0.35 18.11
C ILE A 41 -14.14 -0.20 17.74
N HIS A 42 -14.19 -1.27 16.94
CA HIS A 42 -15.43 -1.91 16.53
C HIS A 42 -16.21 -2.46 17.74
N ALA A 43 -15.53 -3.13 18.68
CA ALA A 43 -16.17 -3.61 19.91
C ALA A 43 -16.73 -2.48 20.79
N PHE A 44 -16.08 -1.31 20.78
CA PHE A 44 -16.55 -0.13 21.52
C PHE A 44 -17.76 0.55 20.87
N ILE A 45 -17.74 0.69 19.54
CA ILE A 45 -18.82 1.32 18.76
C ILE A 45 -20.03 0.37 18.65
N GLY A 46 -19.78 -0.94 18.65
CA GLY A 46 -20.77 -1.98 18.38
C GLY A 46 -21.19 -2.04 16.92
N ASN A 47 -22.19 -2.88 16.64
CA ASN A 47 -22.81 -2.96 15.32
C ASN A 47 -23.74 -1.76 15.11
N ASP A 48 -23.77 -1.22 13.89
CA ASP A 48 -24.64 -0.09 13.51
C ASP A 48 -24.50 1.15 14.41
N PHE A 49 -23.31 1.37 14.98
CA PHE A 49 -23.00 2.53 15.85
C PHE A 49 -23.87 2.63 17.10
N ASN A 50 -24.29 1.49 17.65
CA ASN A 50 -25.22 1.43 18.78
C ASN A 50 -24.59 1.65 20.17
N PHE A 51 -23.26 1.70 20.28
CA PHE A 51 -22.50 1.91 21.51
C PHE A 51 -23.00 1.05 22.69
N PRO A 52 -22.73 -0.28 22.69
CA PRO A 52 -23.38 -1.24 23.57
C PRO A 52 -23.11 -0.99 25.07
N THR A 53 -22.02 -0.31 25.40
CA THR A 53 -21.65 0.03 26.78
C THR A 53 -22.14 1.41 27.23
N GLN A 54 -22.87 2.14 26.38
CA GLN A 54 -23.34 3.52 26.62
C GLN A 54 -22.23 4.45 27.17
N PRO A 55 -21.10 4.58 26.44
CA PRO A 55 -19.96 5.37 26.90
C PRO A 55 -20.30 6.85 26.96
N SER A 56 -19.67 7.55 27.89
CA SER A 56 -19.68 9.01 27.97
C SER A 56 -18.93 9.65 26.80
N ASN A 57 -19.24 10.91 26.51
CA ASN A 57 -18.49 11.70 25.51
C ASN A 57 -16.99 11.77 25.80
N GLN A 58 -16.58 11.74 27.08
CA GLN A 58 -15.18 11.74 27.47
C GLN A 58 -14.47 10.44 27.09
N GLU A 59 -15.15 9.30 27.23
CA GLU A 59 -14.62 7.99 26.83
C GLU A 59 -14.49 7.90 25.30
N ILE A 60 -15.46 8.43 24.55
CA ILE A 60 -15.41 8.52 23.08
C ILE A 60 -14.19 9.36 22.63
N ILE A 61 -14.01 10.54 23.22
CA ILE A 61 -12.85 11.41 22.93
C ILE A 61 -11.54 10.70 23.27
N THR A 62 -11.50 9.97 24.38
CA THR A 62 -10.30 9.24 24.83
C THR A 62 -9.95 8.12 23.85
N LEU A 63 -10.94 7.35 23.39
CA LEU A 63 -10.73 6.32 22.37
C LEU A 63 -10.20 6.93 21.07
N ASN A 64 -10.81 8.02 20.59
CA ASN A 64 -10.37 8.70 19.37
C ASN A 64 -8.92 9.19 19.47
N LYS A 65 -8.53 9.78 20.60
CA LYS A 65 -7.14 10.18 20.84
C LYS A 65 -6.19 8.99 20.84
N SER A 66 -6.59 7.88 21.45
CA SER A 66 -5.79 6.65 21.49
C SER A 66 -5.64 6.03 20.09
N ALA A 67 -6.70 5.98 19.30
CA ALA A 67 -6.68 5.48 17.92
C ALA A 67 -5.77 6.34 17.04
N LEU A 68 -5.88 7.66 17.15
CA LEU A 68 -5.02 8.60 16.43
C LEU A 68 -3.55 8.47 16.82
N HIS A 69 -3.25 8.23 18.10
CA HIS A 69 -1.88 7.97 18.55
C HIS A 69 -1.33 6.66 17.99
N LEU A 70 -2.13 5.59 17.96
CA LEU A 70 -1.76 4.33 17.34
C LEU A 70 -1.43 4.52 15.85
N LEU A 71 -2.31 5.19 15.10
CA LEU A 71 -2.10 5.45 13.67
C LEU A 71 -0.84 6.28 13.40
N ARG A 72 -0.60 7.34 14.17
CA ARG A 72 0.64 8.13 14.06
C ARG A 72 1.88 7.29 14.31
N THR A 73 1.83 6.43 15.32
CA THR A 73 2.95 5.55 15.66
C THR A 73 3.18 4.52 14.55
N ALA A 74 2.12 3.96 13.98
CA ALA A 74 2.21 3.03 12.86
C ALA A 74 2.86 3.66 11.63
N VAL A 75 2.43 4.87 11.23
CA VAL A 75 3.05 5.59 10.09
C VAL A 75 4.54 5.83 10.31
N VAL A 76 4.96 6.22 11.52
CA VAL A 76 6.38 6.41 11.83
C VAL A 76 7.14 5.08 11.80
N LYS A 77 6.50 3.99 12.21
CA LYS A 77 7.06 2.64 12.16
C LYS A 77 7.22 2.13 10.72
N ASP A 78 6.20 2.29 9.89
CA ASP A 78 6.27 1.96 8.44
C ASP A 78 7.41 2.71 7.76
N TRP A 79 7.55 4.00 8.08
CA TRP A 79 8.66 4.80 7.56
C TRP A 79 10.01 4.28 8.02
N PHE A 80 10.16 3.86 9.28
CA PHE A 80 11.39 3.27 9.78
C PHE A 80 11.71 1.93 9.09
N LEU A 81 10.70 1.09 8.83
CA LEU A 81 10.85 -0.17 8.11
C LEU A 81 11.27 0.06 6.65
N LEU A 82 10.70 1.05 5.98
CA LEU A 82 11.12 1.45 4.64
C LEU A 82 12.59 1.86 4.61
N ASN A 83 13.04 2.70 5.54
CA ASN A 83 14.45 3.11 5.61
C ASN A 83 15.38 1.91 5.83
N LYS A 84 15.02 0.95 6.70
CA LYS A 84 15.81 -0.29 6.88
C LYS A 84 15.95 -1.06 5.56
N LEU A 85 14.86 -1.15 4.80
CA LEU A 85 14.85 -1.84 3.52
C LEU A 85 15.78 -1.14 2.52
N GLU A 86 15.72 0.18 2.43
CA GLU A 86 16.61 1.00 1.60
C GLU A 86 18.08 0.83 2.00
N GLU A 87 18.38 0.77 3.30
CA GLU A 87 19.74 0.52 3.80
C GLU A 87 20.26 -0.87 3.41
N ILE A 88 19.41 -1.89 3.42
CA ILE A 88 19.77 -3.25 2.97
C ILE A 88 20.08 -3.24 1.47
N PHE A 89 19.26 -2.59 0.64
CA PHE A 89 19.54 -2.48 -0.79
C PHE A 89 20.82 -1.70 -1.08
N ALA A 90 21.04 -0.59 -0.38
CA ALA A 90 22.27 0.18 -0.51
C ALA A 90 23.50 -0.61 -0.05
N PHE A 91 23.37 -1.49 0.95
CA PHE A 91 24.41 -2.42 1.36
C PHE A 91 24.67 -3.50 0.28
N ASP A 92 23.62 -3.95 -0.40
CA ASP A 92 23.71 -4.92 -1.49
C ASP A 92 24.44 -4.31 -2.71
N GLU A 93 24.07 -3.11 -3.15
CA GLU A 93 24.65 -2.49 -4.35
C GLU A 93 26.15 -2.15 -4.26
N ARG A 94 26.64 -1.77 -3.07
CA ARG A 94 28.02 -1.26 -2.87
C ARG A 94 29.13 -2.27 -3.14
N GLN A 95 28.81 -3.55 -3.37
CA GLN A 95 29.81 -4.62 -3.46
C GLN A 95 29.72 -5.47 -4.73
N ILE A 96 29.03 -5.00 -5.77
CA ILE A 96 29.26 -5.52 -7.12
C ILE A 96 30.69 -5.09 -7.51
N PRO A 97 31.65 -6.01 -7.68
CA PRO A 97 32.99 -5.63 -8.09
C PRO A 97 32.89 -4.88 -9.43
N PRO A 98 33.63 -3.76 -9.63
CA PRO A 98 33.67 -3.13 -10.94
C PRO A 98 34.11 -4.19 -11.94
N ARG A 99 33.28 -4.43 -12.97
CA ARG A 99 33.68 -5.30 -14.08
C ARG A 99 35.05 -4.82 -14.54
N PRO A 100 36.06 -5.70 -14.70
CA PRO A 100 37.28 -5.28 -15.37
C PRO A 100 36.85 -4.75 -16.73
N HIS A 101 37.01 -3.45 -16.95
CA HIS A 101 37.00 -2.89 -18.29
C HIS A 101 38.14 -3.59 -19.01
N ASN A 102 37.82 -4.60 -19.83
CA ASN A 102 38.74 -5.06 -20.85
C ASN A 102 39.02 -3.84 -21.73
N LEU A 103 40.24 -3.32 -21.60
CA LEU A 103 40.75 -2.15 -22.30
C LEU A 103 41.05 -2.42 -23.79
N PHE A 104 40.56 -3.55 -24.31
CA PHE A 104 40.75 -4.02 -25.67
C PHE A 104 39.54 -4.88 -26.05
N ASP A 105 38.54 -4.26 -26.65
CA ASP A 105 37.70 -4.82 -27.72
C ASP A 105 36.96 -3.65 -28.38
N ASP A 106 37.75 -2.72 -28.93
CA ASP A 106 37.41 -2.05 -30.18
C ASP A 106 37.87 -3.00 -31.30
N GLU A 107 37.17 -4.12 -31.48
CA GLU A 107 37.12 -4.77 -32.80
C GLU A 107 35.66 -4.89 -33.21
N VAL A 108 35.36 -4.07 -34.21
CA VAL A 108 34.17 -4.03 -35.04
C VAL A 108 33.90 -5.43 -35.58
N ASP A 109 32.76 -6.02 -35.24
CA ASP A 109 32.17 -7.08 -36.07
C ASP A 109 30.88 -6.54 -36.72
N GLU A 110 31.09 -5.78 -37.79
CA GLU A 110 30.07 -5.53 -38.82
C GLU A 110 29.86 -6.81 -39.64
N ASN A 111 29.31 -7.89 -39.06
CA ASN A 111 28.71 -8.95 -39.90
C ASN A 111 27.79 -9.92 -39.14
N SER A 112 26.58 -9.48 -38.81
CA SER A 112 25.41 -10.37 -38.67
C SER A 112 24.11 -9.58 -38.83
N ARG A 113 23.95 -8.95 -40.00
CA ARG A 113 22.63 -8.74 -40.59
C ARG A 113 22.25 -10.04 -41.29
N GLU A 114 21.30 -10.78 -40.75
CA GLU A 114 20.41 -11.60 -41.57
C GLU A 114 18.97 -11.19 -41.30
N ASP A 115 18.37 -10.71 -42.40
CA ASP A 115 17.01 -10.24 -42.57
C ASP A 115 15.98 -11.34 -42.34
N ILE A 116 14.91 -11.06 -41.59
CA ILE A 116 13.59 -11.67 -41.83
C ILE A 116 12.48 -10.60 -41.71
N ASN A 117 12.33 -9.87 -42.81
CA ASN A 117 11.08 -9.64 -43.54
C ASN A 117 9.91 -8.89 -42.85
N GLU A 118 9.88 -7.57 -43.04
CA GLU A 118 8.64 -6.77 -43.16
C GLU A 118 8.00 -6.98 -44.55
N GLN A 119 6.77 -7.52 -44.60
CA GLN A 119 5.74 -7.19 -45.60
C GLN A 119 4.38 -7.45 -44.91
N GLN A 120 3.35 -6.63 -44.89
CA GLN A 120 3.01 -5.33 -45.45
C GLN A 120 1.68 -4.96 -44.75
N GLU A 121 1.51 -3.74 -44.25
CA GLU A 121 0.16 -3.17 -44.15
C GLU A 121 -0.34 -2.83 -45.57
N PRO A 122 -1.66 -2.87 -45.79
CA PRO A 122 -2.27 -1.59 -46.13
C PRO A 122 -3.56 -1.29 -45.37
N GLN A 123 -3.69 0.00 -45.04
CA GLN A 123 -4.86 0.70 -44.57
C GLN A 123 -6.02 0.63 -45.59
N SER A 124 -7.27 0.65 -45.10
CA SER A 124 -8.36 1.41 -45.70
C SER A 124 -9.57 1.50 -44.73
N ASP A 125 -9.69 2.67 -44.11
CA ASP A 125 -10.85 3.57 -44.11
C ASP A 125 -12.29 3.08 -43.87
N GLU A 126 -12.91 3.81 -42.92
CA GLU A 126 -14.27 4.38 -42.93
C GLU A 126 -15.51 3.48 -42.88
N GLU A 127 -16.25 3.59 -41.77
CA GLU A 127 -17.59 4.20 -41.65
C GLU A 127 -18.07 3.97 -40.20
N ASP A 128 -18.11 4.98 -39.32
CA ASP A 128 -19.05 6.10 -39.21
C ASP A 128 -20.46 5.74 -38.70
N SER A 129 -20.77 6.44 -37.60
CA SER A 129 -22.06 6.88 -37.03
C SER A 129 -23.18 5.89 -36.67
N LYS A 130 -23.50 5.84 -35.36
CA LYS A 130 -24.65 6.55 -34.72
C LYS A 130 -24.69 6.19 -33.22
N GLU A 131 -24.40 7.11 -32.31
CA GLU A 131 -25.27 8.18 -31.75
C GLU A 131 -26.49 7.71 -30.93
N GLN A 132 -26.70 8.48 -29.85
CA GLN A 132 -27.84 8.59 -28.92
C GLN A 132 -27.70 7.80 -27.60
N SER A 133 -27.32 8.45 -26.48
CA SER A 133 -28.07 9.43 -25.68
C SER A 133 -29.32 8.76 -25.05
N ASP A 134 -29.57 8.82 -23.75
CA ASP A 134 -29.88 10.05 -23.02
C ASP A 134 -29.53 9.99 -21.52
N GLU A 135 -29.09 11.14 -21.06
CA GLU A 135 -29.02 11.62 -19.70
C GLU A 135 -30.36 12.29 -19.35
N ALA A 136 -30.97 11.94 -18.21
CA ALA A 136 -31.94 12.81 -17.51
C ALA A 136 -32.21 12.35 -16.06
N THR A 137 -31.80 13.17 -15.12
CA THR A 137 -32.53 13.49 -13.86
C THR A 137 -32.79 15.00 -13.89
N PRO A 138 -33.62 15.63 -13.04
CA PRO A 138 -34.81 15.20 -12.28
C PRO A 138 -36.03 16.15 -12.47
N GLU A 139 -37.25 15.72 -12.15
CA GLU A 139 -38.43 16.57 -11.88
C GLU A 139 -38.98 16.07 -10.52
N ASP A 140 -39.14 16.80 -9.42
CA ASP A 140 -39.55 18.17 -9.03
C ASP A 140 -41.07 18.47 -9.08
N LEU A 141 -41.56 18.83 -7.88
CA LEU A 141 -42.83 19.46 -7.46
C LEU A 141 -44.18 18.70 -7.46
N GLY A 142 -44.77 18.60 -6.26
CA GLY A 142 -46.18 18.98 -6.07
C GLY A 142 -46.99 18.29 -4.95
N GLY A 143 -47.23 19.02 -3.83
CA GLY A 143 -48.29 18.81 -2.82
C GLY A 143 -47.73 18.69 -1.38
N GLN A 144 -47.72 19.70 -0.49
CA GLN A 144 -48.85 20.43 0.16
C GLN A 144 -50.02 19.49 0.49
N ASP A 145 -50.65 19.47 1.66
CA ASP A 145 -50.61 20.18 2.94
C ASP A 145 -51.58 19.33 3.81
N GLU A 146 -51.34 19.14 5.11
CA GLU A 146 -52.42 19.14 6.10
C GLU A 146 -51.85 19.15 7.53
N LEU A 147 -51.88 20.34 8.11
CA LEU A 147 -51.79 20.61 9.53
C LEU A 147 -53.02 20.02 10.24
N GLN A 148 -52.82 19.25 11.30
CA GLN A 148 -53.85 19.10 12.33
C GLN A 148 -53.43 19.91 13.56
N GLU A 149 -54.15 21.01 13.73
CA GLU A 149 -54.10 21.91 14.87
C GLU A 149 -54.46 21.18 16.16
N LEU A 150 -53.63 21.41 17.18
CA LEU A 150 -53.98 21.26 18.58
C LEU A 150 -54.95 22.37 18.95
N SER A 151 -56.17 22.00 19.36
CA SER A 151 -57.07 22.87 20.12
C SER A 151 -57.24 22.29 21.51
N ASP A 152 -56.50 22.83 22.48
CA ASP A 152 -56.86 22.80 23.90
C ASP A 152 -57.29 24.22 24.28
N ASP A 153 -58.60 24.40 24.50
CA ASP A 153 -59.21 25.38 25.42
C ASP A 153 -60.68 25.00 25.67
#